data_AF-A0A2T2XHC9-F1
#
_entry.id   AF-A0A2T2XHC9-F1
#
_cell.length_a   1.000
_cell.length_b   1.000
_cell.length_c   1.000
_cell.angle_alpha   90.00
_cell.angle_beta   90.00
_cell.angle_gamma   90.00
#
_symmetry.space_group_name_H-M   'P 1'
#
loop_
_entity.id
_entity.type
_entity.pdbx_description
1 polymer ?
#
loop_
_entity_poly.entity_id
_entity_poly.type
_entity_poly.pdbx_seq_one_letter_code
_entity_poly.pdbx_strand_id
1 'polypeptide(L)' 'MVIKDFTFSGEFPNFMVQALLASDDSSQEKPQKLTIGNLDYVSTLNEKELTSLIHTVYKAHQEPKLTEAMKSLVGHKL' A
#
# COMPACT_ATOMS: atom_id res chain seq x y z
N MET A 1 12.86 3.60 -6.29
CA MET A 1 11.78 3.74 -5.29
C MET A 1 12.45 3.90 -3.94
N VAL A 2 12.14 4.98 -3.22
CA VAL A 2 12.70 5.23 -1.87
C VAL A 2 11.56 5.38 -0.87
N ILE A 3 11.60 4.58 0.20
CA ILE A 3 10.69 4.73 1.34
C ILE A 3 11.13 5.97 2.12
N LYS A 4 10.23 6.94 2.27
CA LYS A 4 10.49 8.19 2.99
C LYS A 4 10.08 8.10 4.45
N ASP A 5 8.92 7.50 4.71
CA ASP A 5 8.34 7.43 6.05
C ASP A 5 7.29 6.32 6.15
N PHE A 6 6.96 5.95 7.38
CA PHE A 6 5.81 5.11 7.71
C PHE A 6 4.84 5.91 8.56
N THR A 7 3.56 5.83 8.21
CA THR A 7 2.47 6.47 8.95
C THR A 7 1.45 5.42 9.36
N PHE A 8 0.75 5.68 10.46
CA PHE A 8 -0.27 4.79 11.00
C PHE A 8 -1.63 5.47 10.88
N SER A 9 -2.64 4.74 10.44
CA SER A 9 -4.02 5.20 10.36
C SER A 9 -4.97 4.19 10.99
N GLY A 10 -6.01 4.65 11.67
CA GLY A 10 -6.97 3.78 12.38
C GLY A 10 -7.14 4.15 13.84
N GLU A 11 -7.92 3.33 14.56
CA GLU A 11 -8.18 3.48 16.00
C GLU A 11 -7.63 2.28 16.75
N PHE A 12 -7.03 2.52 17.91
CA PHE A 12 -6.46 1.45 18.73
C PHE A 12 -7.54 0.40 19.07
N PRO A 13 -7.26 -0.91 18.91
CA PRO A 13 -5.96 -1.51 18.54
C PRO A 13 -5.73 -1.69 17.03
N ASN A 14 -6.71 -1.38 16.18
CA ASN A 14 -6.70 -1.69 14.76
C ASN A 14 -6.02 -0.61 13.91
N PHE A 15 -4.69 -0.54 13.99
CA PHE A 15 -3.90 0.35 13.15
C PHE A 15 -3.51 -0.30 11.82
N MET A 16 -3.60 0.49 10.75
CA MET A 16 -3.07 0.19 9.43
C MET A 16 -1.76 0.95 9.21
N VAL A 17 -0.74 0.24 8.74
CA VAL A 17 0.56 0.81 8.37
C VAL A 17 0.51 1.26 6.92
N GLN A 18 0.94 2.49 6.68
CA GLN A 18 1.06 3.10 5.36
C GLN A 18 2.51 3.53 5.13
N ALA A 19 3.10 3.17 3.98
CA ALA A 19 4.38 3.73 3.54
C ALA A 19 4.18 4.95 2.64
N LEU A 20 5.03 5.95 2.86
CA LEU A 20 5.19 7.07 1.95
C LEU A 20 6.37 6.80 1.02
N LEU A 21 6.10 6.72 -0.28
CA LEU A 21 7.08 6.45 -1.31
C LEU A 21 7.38 7.72 -2.12
N ALA A 22 8.64 7.97 -2.42
CA ALA A 22 9.05 8.99 -3.38
C ALA A 22 9.54 8.33 -4.69
N SER A 23 9.18 8.95 -5.82
CA SER A 23 9.77 8.66 -7.12
C SER A 23 11.22 9.15 -7.15
N ASP A 24 12.10 8.40 -7.83
CA ASP A 24 13.51 8.78 -8.00
C ASP A 24 13.69 9.94 -8.98
N ASP A 25 12.67 10.23 -9.80
CA ASP A 25 12.66 11.40 -10.68
C ASP A 25 12.22 12.64 -9.90
N SER A 26 13.16 13.58 -9.76
CA SER A 26 13.05 14.86 -9.05
C SER A 26 12.13 15.88 -9.74
N SER A 27 10.99 15.43 -10.27
CA SER A 27 9.97 16.27 -10.91
C SER A 27 8.64 16.15 -10.16
N GLN A 28 8.53 16.84 -9.02
CA GLN A 28 7.29 17.21 -8.31
C GLN A 28 6.14 16.17 -8.24
N GLU A 29 6.41 14.87 -8.29
CA GLU A 29 5.38 13.88 -8.03
C GLU A 29 5.09 13.87 -6.53
N LYS A 30 3.82 14.09 -6.18
CA LYS A 30 3.35 13.98 -4.79
C LYS A 30 3.74 12.58 -4.26
N PRO A 31 4.27 12.48 -3.04
CA PRO A 31 4.64 11.19 -2.47
C PRO A 31 3.43 10.25 -2.47
N GLN A 32 3.64 9.04 -2.96
CA GLN A 32 2.59 8.03 -3.07
C GLN A 32 2.38 7.36 -1.71
N LYS A 33 1.13 7.32 -1.25
CA LYS A 33 0.75 6.63 -0.01
C LYS A 33 0.33 5.20 -0.33
N LEU A 34 1.01 4.22 0.25
CA LEU A 34 0.74 2.81 0.06
C LEU A 34 0.30 2.18 1.37
N THR A 35 -0.92 1.63 1.43
CA THR A 35 -1.37 0.87 2.62
C THR A 35 -0.77 -0.53 2.57
N ILE A 36 0.09 -0.85 3.54
CA ILE A 36 0.86 -2.10 3.57
C ILE A 36 0.08 -3.22 4.24
N GLY A 37 -0.60 -2.93 5.36
CA GLY A 37 -1.32 -3.94 6.14
C GLY A 37 -1.58 -3.49 7.58
N ASN A 38 -2.17 -4.38 8.39
CA ASN A 38 -2.39 -4.12 9.82
C ASN A 38 -1.06 -4.13 10.59
N LEU A 39 -0.93 -3.25 11.59
CA LEU A 39 0.23 -3.12 12.46
C LEU A 39 0.65 -4.44 13.11
N ASP A 40 -0.30 -5.24 13.60
CA ASP A 40 -0.02 -6.51 14.26
C ASP A 40 0.74 -7.44 13.33
N TYR A 41 0.28 -7.58 12.08
CA TYR A 41 0.97 -8.39 11.08
C TYR A 41 2.31 -7.78 10.67
N VAL A 42 2.33 -6.49 10.33
CA VAL A 42 3.54 -5.79 9.84
C VAL A 42 4.66 -5.81 10.88
N SER A 43 4.32 -5.74 12.17
CA SER A 43 5.28 -5.77 13.27
C SER A 43 6.04 -7.10 13.41
N THR A 44 5.52 -8.18 12.80
CA THR A 44 6.18 -9.51 12.83
C THR A 44 7.21 -9.72 11.73
N LEU A 45 7.27 -8.81 10.73
CA LEU A 45 8.10 -8.96 9.55
C LEU A 45 9.52 -8.45 9.78
N ASN A 46 10.52 -9.18 9.28
CA ASN A 46 11.88 -8.67 9.21
C ASN A 46 12.07 -7.70 8.02
N GLU A 47 13.24 -7.04 7.92
CA GLU A 47 13.54 -6.05 6.88
C GLU A 47 13.33 -6.59 5.45
N LYS A 48 13.77 -7.83 5.18
CA LYS A 48 13.65 -8.44 3.86
C LYS A 48 12.20 -8.73 3.50
N GLU A 49 11.43 -9.25 4.45
CA GLU A 49 10.01 -9.56 4.29
C GLU A 49 9.18 -8.29 4.11
N LEU A 50 9.44 -7.27 4.93
CA LEU A 50 8.77 -5.97 4.83
C LEU A 50 9.06 -5.30 3.48
N THR A 51 10.32 -5.30 3.05
CA THR A 51 10.70 -4.76 1.73
C THR A 51 10.01 -5.53 0.60
N SER A 52 9.97 -6.86 0.68
CA SER A 52 9.27 -7.69 -0.30
C SER A 52 7.76 -7.41 -0.31
N LEU A 53 7.14 -7.23 0.85
CA LEU A 53 5.72 -6.88 0.96
C LEU A 53 5.44 -5.52 0.30
N ILE A 54 6.25 -4.50 0.61
CA ILE A 54 6.09 -3.16 0.02
C ILE A 54 6.21 -3.21 -1.50
N HIS A 55 7.18 -3.93 -2.06
CA HIS A 55 7.31 -4.11 -3.51
C HIS A 55 6.09 -4.79 -4.13
N THR A 56 5.58 -5.84 -3.49
CA THR A 56 4.38 -6.55 -3.97
C THR A 56 3.16 -5.64 -3.96
N VAL A 57 2.93 -4.92 -2.87
CA VAL A 57 1.79 -4.00 -2.74
C VAL A 57 1.93 -2.83 -3.72
N TYR A 58 3.14 -2.30 -3.91
CA TYR A 58 3.41 -1.23 -4.88
C TYR A 58 3.11 -1.68 -6.31
N LYS A 59 3.58 -2.87 -6.70
CA LYS A 59 3.28 -3.46 -8.02
C LYS A 59 1.77 -3.68 -8.21
N ALA A 60 1.08 -4.20 -7.20
CA ALA A 60 -0.36 -4.39 -7.24
C ALA A 60 -1.13 -3.06 -7.36
N HIS A 61 -0.59 -1.97 -6.82
CA HIS A 61 -1.16 -0.63 -6.94
C HIS A 61 -1.01 -0.06 -8.35
N GLN A 62 0.11 -0.34 -9.04
CA GLN A 62 0.33 0.09 -10.43
C GLN A 62 -0.51 -0.72 -11.44
N GLU A 63 -0.73 -2.01 -11.17
CA GLU A 63 -1.52 -2.90 -12.02
C GLU A 63 -2.72 -3.48 -11.25
N PRO A 64 -3.74 -2.66 -10.90
CA PRO A 64 -4.89 -3.15 -10.15
C PRO A 64 -5.69 -4.14 -10.99
N LYS A 65 -5.59 -5.43 -10.65
CA LYS A 65 -6.42 -6.48 -11.25
C LYS A 65 -7.75 -6.52 -10.54
N LEU A 66 -8.80 -6.00 -11.19
CA LEU A 66 -10.16 -6.20 -10.72
C LEU A 66 -10.50 -7.69 -10.71
N THR A 67 -11.09 -8.16 -9.61
CA THR A 67 -11.66 -9.52 -9.57
C THR A 67 -12.88 -9.59 -10.48
N GLU A 68 -13.26 -10.78 -10.93
CA GLU A 68 -14.47 -10.96 -11.76
C GLU A 68 -15.73 -10.43 -11.06
N ALA A 69 -15.83 -10.61 -9.74
CA ALA A 69 -16.92 -10.03 -8.95
C ALA A 69 -16.90 -8.49 -8.97
N MET A 70 -15.74 -7.86 -8.83
CA MET A 70 -15.61 -6.40 -8.91
C MET A 70 -15.96 -5.90 -10.32
N LYS A 71 -15.50 -6.58 -11.38
CA LYS A 71 -15.87 -6.25 -12.77
C LYS A 71 -17.38 -6.32 -12.98
N SER A 72 -18.04 -7.33 -12.42
CA SER A 72 -19.49 -7.49 -12.50
C SER A 72 -20.27 -6.41 -11.75
N LEU A 73 -19.67 -5.71 -10.78
CA LEU A 73 -20.32 -4.63 -10.03
C LEU A 73 -20.09 -3.25 -10.66
N VAL A 74 -18.99 -3.05 -11.38
CA VAL A 74 -18.71 -1.80 -12.09
C VAL A 74 -19.68 -1.67 -13.27
N GLY A 75 -20.57 -0.67 -13.23
CA GLY A 75 -21.54 -0.37 -14.29
C GLY A 75 -22.96 -0.87 -14.02
N HIS A 76 -23.17 -1.67 -12.97
CA HIS A 76 -24.51 -1.96 -12.47
C HIS A 76 -24.94 -0.86 -11.49
N LYS A 77 -26.05 -0.16 -11.79
CA LYS A 77 -26.73 0.68 -10.80
C LYS A 77 -27.32 -0.23 -9.71
N LEU A 78 -26.91 0.00 -8.47
CA LEU A 78 -27.60 -0.49 -7.28
C LEU A 78 -29.07 -0.04 -7.28
#